data_AF-A0A7J9SDM6-F1
#
_entry.id   AF-A0A7J9SDM6-F1
#
_cell.length_a   1.000
_cell.length_b   1.000
_cell.length_c   1.000
_cell.angle_alpha   90.00
_cell.angle_beta   90.00
_cell.angle_gamma   90.00
#
_symmetry.space_group_name_H-M   'P 1'
#
loop_
_entity.id
_entity.type
_entity.pdbx_description
1 polymer ?
#
loop_
_entity_poly.entity_id
_entity_poly.type
_entity_poly.pdbx_seq_one_letter_code
_entity_poly.pdbx_strand_id
1 'polypeptide(L)'
;MLKKVHFFTNGAKRMYKLFEQIEADGHSRGQIFDDFLDISICSLSGGRMEDEFLKIKSKYNENAFKIFQECFGMLVSSMEIEQCDIIGDLYQGAITYGQNGQFFTPENVCFMISRMVGNFDREYMFDPACGSGRMLLAAAKVNPDRIFVGQDIDFRCVKMTAINLALNGLNGYVIRGNSLSNDYDLVYRIGLKNSGFISKIKPELFKMPKLGYENESDGKIVDSPKKLKMDDFLVKAE
;
A
#
# COMPACT_ATOMS: atom_id res chain seq x y z
N MET A 1 11.30 -29.66 -5.75
CA MET A 1 10.71 -29.39 -4.42
C MET A 1 9.63 -28.34 -4.61
N LEU A 2 8.35 -28.69 -4.44
CA LEU A 2 7.28 -27.68 -4.39
C LEU A 2 7.57 -26.80 -3.16
N LYS A 3 7.80 -25.50 -3.37
CA LYS A 3 7.99 -24.57 -2.25
C LYS A 3 6.73 -24.62 -1.38
N LYS A 4 6.89 -24.95 -0.10
CA LYS A 4 5.76 -25.12 0.83
C LYS A 4 5.13 -23.74 1.07
N VAL A 5 3.86 -23.59 0.71
CA VAL A 5 3.06 -22.39 1.00
C VAL A 5 2.93 -22.26 2.52
N HIS A 6 3.30 -21.11 3.08
CA HIS A 6 3.18 -20.83 4.50
C HIS A 6 2.54 -19.45 4.67
N PHE A 7 1.57 -19.36 5.59
CA PHE A 7 0.86 -18.12 5.92
C PHE A 7 0.91 -17.93 7.43
N PHE A 8 1.09 -16.69 7.85
CA PHE A 8 1.02 -16.27 9.25
C PHE A 8 -0.42 -16.02 9.70
N THR A 9 -1.31 -15.64 8.78
CA THR A 9 -2.69 -15.26 9.02
C THR A 9 -3.68 -16.28 8.46
N ASN A 10 -4.81 -16.44 9.16
CA ASN A 10 -5.90 -17.30 8.66
C ASN A 10 -6.60 -16.67 7.45
N GLY A 11 -6.69 -15.34 7.40
CA GLY A 11 -7.25 -14.61 6.27
C GLY A 11 -6.50 -14.89 4.97
N ALA A 12 -5.16 -14.79 4.98
CA ALA A 12 -4.35 -15.06 3.78
C ALA A 12 -4.52 -16.51 3.31
N LYS A 13 -4.52 -17.47 4.24
CA LYS A 13 -4.74 -18.89 3.93
C LYS A 13 -6.11 -19.15 3.28
N ARG A 14 -7.16 -18.47 3.74
CA ARG A 14 -8.51 -18.61 3.16
C ARG A 14 -8.60 -17.94 1.80
N MET A 15 -8.07 -16.73 1.63
CA MET A 15 -8.01 -16.04 0.33
C MET A 15 -7.22 -16.85 -0.70
N TYR A 16 -6.12 -17.48 -0.28
CA TYR A 16 -5.36 -18.37 -1.15
C TYR A 16 -6.21 -19.54 -1.68
N LYS A 17 -6.99 -20.20 -0.83
CA LYS A 17 -7.89 -21.29 -1.26
C LYS A 17 -8.97 -20.83 -2.24
N LEU A 18 -9.42 -19.58 -2.10
CA LEU A 18 -10.34 -18.97 -3.04
C LEU A 18 -9.67 -18.68 -4.38
N PHE A 19 -8.42 -18.22 -4.37
CA PHE A 19 -7.64 -18.02 -5.61
C PHE A 19 -7.41 -19.33 -6.37
N GLU A 20 -7.18 -20.45 -5.67
CA GLU A 20 -7.04 -21.77 -6.30
C GLU A 20 -8.29 -22.17 -7.13
N GLN A 21 -9.47 -21.67 -6.78
CA GLN A 21 -10.69 -21.91 -7.56
C GLN A 21 -10.72 -21.11 -8.86
N ILE A 22 -10.17 -19.88 -8.86
CA ILE A 22 -10.04 -19.06 -10.08
C ILE A 22 -8.90 -19.60 -10.96
N GLU A 23 -7.85 -20.20 -10.37
CA GLU A 23 -6.78 -20.86 -11.13
C GLU A 23 -7.30 -22.00 -12.01
N ALA A 24 -8.38 -22.68 -11.58
CA ALA A 24 -9.02 -23.75 -12.36
C ALA A 24 -9.63 -23.25 -13.68
N ASP A 25 -9.93 -21.95 -13.79
CA ASP A 25 -10.42 -21.31 -15.01
C ASP A 25 -9.27 -20.90 -15.98
N GLY A 26 -8.01 -21.23 -15.65
CA GLY A 26 -6.85 -21.01 -16.50
C GLY A 26 -6.06 -19.73 -16.23
N HIS A 27 -6.44 -18.96 -15.20
CA HIS A 27 -5.70 -17.76 -14.79
C HIS A 27 -4.49 -18.13 -13.92
N SER A 28 -3.33 -17.52 -14.18
CA SER A 28 -2.18 -17.72 -13.29
C SER A 28 -2.41 -17.04 -11.94
N ARG A 29 -1.88 -17.62 -10.86
CA ARG A 29 -1.97 -17.03 -9.52
C ARG A 29 -1.42 -15.61 -9.43
N GLY A 30 -0.32 -15.32 -10.13
CA GLY A 30 0.26 -13.98 -10.19
C GLY A 30 -0.72 -12.98 -10.80
N GLN A 31 -1.38 -13.36 -11.91
CA GLN A 31 -2.42 -12.55 -12.53
C GLN A 31 -3.62 -12.35 -11.58
N ILE A 32 -4.10 -13.40 -10.92
CA ILE A 32 -5.24 -13.32 -9.98
C ILE A 32 -4.93 -12.34 -8.85
N PHE A 33 -3.72 -12.39 -8.29
CA PHE A 33 -3.29 -11.48 -7.24
C PHE A 33 -3.18 -10.04 -7.75
N ASP A 34 -2.56 -9.82 -8.91
CA ASP A 34 -2.41 -8.47 -9.49
C ASP A 34 -3.77 -7.85 -9.82
N ASP A 35 -4.67 -8.62 -10.43
CA ASP A 35 -6.02 -8.20 -10.78
C ASP A 35 -6.89 -7.98 -9.52
N PHE A 36 -6.69 -8.77 -8.43
CA PHE A 36 -7.31 -8.52 -7.13
C PHE A 36 -6.87 -7.18 -6.52
N LEU A 37 -5.57 -6.87 -6.56
CA LEU A 37 -5.06 -5.58 -6.09
C LEU A 37 -5.66 -4.42 -6.89
N ASP A 38 -5.71 -4.54 -8.21
CA ASP A 38 -6.24 -3.49 -9.07
C ASP A 38 -7.75 -3.27 -8.86
N ILE A 39 -8.56 -4.33 -8.79
CA ILE A 39 -9.99 -4.23 -8.49
C ILE A 39 -10.21 -3.62 -7.08
N SER A 40 -9.37 -3.97 -6.10
CA SER A 40 -9.44 -3.40 -4.75
C SER A 40 -9.16 -1.90 -4.75
N ILE A 41 -8.14 -1.45 -5.48
CA ILE A 41 -7.85 -0.02 -5.65
C ILE A 41 -9.00 0.69 -6.35
N CYS A 42 -9.55 0.11 -7.42
CA CYS A 42 -10.66 0.71 -8.14
C CYS A 42 -11.90 0.84 -7.25
N SER A 43 -12.21 -0.19 -6.46
CA SER A 43 -13.32 -0.20 -5.49
C SER A 43 -13.13 0.88 -4.42
N LEU A 44 -11.90 1.09 -3.94
CA LEU A 44 -11.54 2.14 -2.98
C LEU A 44 -11.40 3.53 -3.62
N SER A 45 -11.55 3.65 -4.95
CA SER A 45 -11.43 4.94 -5.66
C SER A 45 -12.70 5.77 -5.66
N GLY A 46 -13.84 5.21 -5.22
CA GLY A 46 -15.13 5.90 -5.20
C GLY A 46 -15.68 6.20 -6.59
N GLY A 47 -15.45 5.31 -7.57
CA GLY A 47 -15.93 5.42 -8.96
C GLY A 47 -15.00 6.17 -9.92
N ARG A 48 -13.81 6.59 -9.46
CA ARG A 48 -12.83 7.35 -10.27
C ARG A 48 -11.97 6.48 -11.19
N MET A 49 -12.11 5.16 -11.11
CA MET A 49 -11.36 4.17 -11.90
C MET A 49 -12.28 3.08 -12.46
N GLU A 50 -13.49 3.46 -12.87
CA GLU A 50 -14.51 2.51 -13.35
C GLU A 50 -14.08 1.82 -14.65
N ASP A 51 -13.45 2.54 -15.57
CA ASP A 51 -12.96 1.97 -16.82
C ASP A 51 -11.90 0.89 -16.58
N GLU A 52 -10.95 1.12 -15.66
CA GLU A 52 -9.97 0.11 -15.27
C GLU A 52 -10.61 -1.10 -14.58
N PHE A 53 -11.61 -0.86 -13.71
CA PHE A 53 -12.36 -1.92 -13.06
C PHE A 53 -13.09 -2.81 -14.07
N LEU A 54 -13.84 -2.22 -15.01
CA LEU A 54 -14.58 -2.95 -16.04
C LEU A 54 -13.65 -3.72 -16.97
N LYS A 55 -12.49 -3.15 -17.30
CA LYS A 55 -11.46 -3.84 -18.08
C LYS A 55 -10.97 -5.11 -17.40
N ILE A 56 -10.72 -5.08 -16.09
CA ILE A 56 -10.28 -6.27 -15.35
C ILE A 56 -11.43 -7.27 -15.20
N LYS A 57 -12.62 -6.79 -14.81
CA LYS A 57 -13.83 -7.61 -14.69
C LYS A 57 -14.11 -8.41 -15.95
N SER A 58 -13.90 -7.83 -17.14
CA SER A 58 -14.12 -8.50 -18.43
C SER A 58 -13.26 -9.74 -18.67
N LYS A 59 -12.16 -9.90 -17.91
CA LYS A 59 -11.27 -11.07 -18.01
C LYS A 59 -11.83 -12.31 -17.30
N TYR A 60 -12.83 -12.14 -16.44
CA TYR A 60 -13.28 -13.17 -15.50
C TYR A 60 -14.76 -13.51 -15.71
N ASN A 61 -15.11 -14.77 -15.50
CA ASN A 61 -16.51 -15.19 -15.44
C ASN A 61 -17.19 -14.70 -14.14
N GLU A 62 -18.51 -14.83 -14.06
CA GLU A 62 -19.28 -14.36 -12.89
C GLU A 62 -18.88 -15.04 -11.57
N ASN A 63 -18.49 -16.32 -11.60
CA ASN A 63 -18.11 -17.06 -10.41
C ASN A 63 -16.75 -16.57 -9.88
N ALA A 64 -15.75 -16.44 -10.76
CA ALA A 64 -14.46 -15.85 -10.42
C ALA A 64 -14.62 -14.42 -9.87
N PHE A 65 -15.53 -13.64 -10.43
CA PHE A 65 -15.80 -12.29 -9.94
C PHE A 65 -16.46 -12.28 -8.55
N LYS A 66 -17.40 -13.19 -8.27
CA LYS A 66 -17.97 -13.36 -6.91
C LYS A 66 -16.88 -13.71 -5.90
N ILE A 67 -15.91 -14.54 -6.30
CA ILE A 67 -14.77 -14.88 -5.46
C ILE A 67 -13.92 -13.64 -5.14
N PHE A 68 -13.66 -12.75 -6.12
CA PHE A 68 -12.97 -11.49 -5.83
C PHE A 68 -13.74 -10.61 -4.83
N GLN A 69 -15.07 -10.56 -4.93
CA GLN A 69 -15.91 -9.83 -3.99
C GLN A 69 -15.83 -10.43 -2.57
N GLU A 70 -15.85 -11.77 -2.46
CA GLU A 70 -15.66 -12.47 -1.18
C GLU A 70 -14.29 -12.18 -0.59
N CYS A 71 -13.22 -12.30 -1.39
CA CYS A 71 -11.86 -11.96 -1.00
C CYS A 71 -11.73 -10.50 -0.53
N PHE A 72 -12.39 -9.55 -1.20
CA PHE A 72 -12.37 -8.15 -0.78
C PHE A 72 -13.11 -7.95 0.55
N GLY A 73 -14.27 -8.60 0.73
CA GLY A 73 -14.99 -8.58 2.02
C GLY A 73 -14.13 -9.15 3.16
N MET A 74 -13.47 -10.28 2.93
CA MET A 74 -12.55 -10.89 3.89
C MET A 74 -11.39 -9.96 4.22
N LEU A 75 -10.82 -9.30 3.22
CA LEU A 75 -9.74 -8.35 3.42
C LEU A 75 -10.15 -7.22 4.37
N VAL A 76 -11.32 -6.62 4.13
CA VAL A 76 -11.86 -5.55 4.98
C VAL A 76 -12.08 -6.06 6.41
N SER A 77 -12.78 -7.19 6.57
CA SER A 77 -13.05 -7.77 7.89
C SER A 77 -11.77 -8.12 8.66
N SER A 78 -10.78 -8.68 7.97
CA SER A 78 -9.51 -9.04 8.62
C SER A 78 -8.69 -7.81 9.01
N MET A 79 -8.67 -6.74 8.22
CA MET A 79 -7.98 -5.52 8.63
C MET A 79 -8.65 -4.86 9.85
N GLU A 80 -9.98 -4.93 9.95
CA GLU A 80 -10.72 -4.39 11.10
C GLU A 80 -10.49 -5.21 12.38
N ILE A 81 -10.58 -6.55 12.28
CA ILE A 81 -10.52 -7.45 13.44
C ILE A 81 -9.08 -7.77 13.85
N GLU A 82 -8.24 -8.16 12.89
CA GLU A 82 -6.89 -8.66 13.15
C GLU A 82 -5.83 -7.56 13.09
N GLN A 83 -6.13 -6.40 12.49
CA GLN A 83 -5.21 -5.26 12.32
C GLN A 83 -3.82 -5.66 11.80
N CYS A 84 -3.81 -6.64 10.89
CA CYS A 84 -2.61 -7.27 10.35
C CYS A 84 -2.56 -7.16 8.81
N ASP A 85 -1.35 -7.26 8.27
CA ASP A 85 -1.07 -7.16 6.82
C ASP A 85 -1.34 -8.49 6.10
N ILE A 86 -2.62 -8.78 5.86
CA ILE A 86 -3.06 -10.03 5.22
C ILE A 86 -2.60 -10.13 3.76
N ILE A 87 -2.60 -9.00 3.03
CA ILE A 87 -2.21 -8.99 1.63
C ILE A 87 -0.72 -9.26 1.49
N GLY A 88 0.11 -8.68 2.36
CA GLY A 88 1.54 -8.96 2.39
C GLY A 88 1.85 -10.40 2.80
N ASP A 89 1.10 -10.99 3.72
CA ASP A 89 1.22 -12.41 4.07
C ASP A 89 0.86 -13.31 2.89
N LEU A 90 -0.26 -13.03 2.20
CA LEU A 90 -0.65 -13.74 0.98
C LEU A 90 0.43 -13.62 -0.10
N TYR A 91 0.99 -12.43 -0.29
CA TYR A 91 2.04 -12.15 -1.25
C TYR A 91 3.31 -12.96 -0.99
N GLN A 92 3.83 -12.93 0.25
CA GLN A 92 5.04 -13.68 0.62
C GLN A 92 4.81 -15.19 0.58
N GLY A 93 3.64 -15.65 1.05
CA GLY A 93 3.32 -17.06 1.20
C GLY A 93 2.99 -17.79 -0.10
N ALA A 94 2.33 -17.11 -1.05
CA ALA A 94 1.75 -17.76 -2.23
C ALA A 94 2.16 -17.18 -3.60
N ILE A 95 2.66 -15.94 -3.63
CA ILE A 95 2.93 -15.22 -4.88
C ILE A 95 4.42 -15.18 -5.17
N THR A 96 5.22 -14.58 -4.28
CA THR A 96 6.67 -14.46 -4.52
C THR A 96 7.44 -15.66 -4.03
N TYR A 97 7.02 -16.30 -2.94
CA TYR A 97 7.83 -17.32 -2.26
C TYR A 97 9.28 -16.88 -1.98
N GLY A 98 9.46 -15.59 -1.68
CA GLY A 98 10.80 -14.97 -1.53
C GLY A 98 11.63 -14.98 -2.81
N GLN A 99 11.00 -15.04 -4.00
CA GLN A 99 11.70 -14.77 -5.26
C GLN A 99 12.42 -13.42 -5.18
N ASN A 100 13.64 -13.37 -5.72
CA ASN A 100 14.56 -12.23 -5.63
C ASN A 100 14.93 -11.81 -4.19
N GLY A 101 14.75 -12.68 -3.20
CA GLY A 101 15.07 -12.37 -1.81
C GLY A 101 14.15 -11.31 -1.19
N GLN A 102 12.98 -11.05 -1.79
CA GLN A 102 12.04 -10.07 -1.27
C GLN A 102 11.34 -10.64 -0.03
N PHE A 103 11.76 -10.15 1.14
CA PHE A 103 11.11 -10.41 2.41
C PHE A 103 10.69 -9.08 3.01
N PHE A 104 9.43 -9.01 3.42
CA PHE A 104 8.95 -7.87 4.18
C PHE A 104 9.40 -7.98 5.64
N THR A 105 9.65 -6.84 6.26
CA THR A 105 10.03 -6.73 7.67
C THR A 105 9.04 -7.49 8.55
N PRO A 106 9.47 -8.41 9.43
CA PRO A 106 8.54 -9.09 10.34
C PRO A 106 7.75 -8.10 11.21
N GLU A 107 6.49 -8.42 11.51
CA GLU A 107 5.57 -7.49 12.17
C GLU A 107 6.06 -7.05 13.56
N ASN A 108 6.62 -7.99 14.33
CA ASN A 108 7.24 -7.72 15.62
C ASN A 108 8.41 -6.73 15.53
N VAL A 109 9.20 -6.79 14.45
CA VAL A 109 10.29 -5.83 14.18
C VAL A 109 9.72 -4.46 13.82
N CYS A 110 8.65 -4.41 13.03
CA CYS A 110 7.95 -3.16 12.70
C CYS A 110 7.43 -2.48 13.98
N PHE A 111 6.77 -3.22 14.87
CA PHE A 111 6.28 -2.68 16.14
C PHE A 111 7.40 -2.24 17.07
N MET A 112 8.49 -3.02 17.15
CA MET A 112 9.66 -2.65 17.94
C MET A 112 10.23 -1.30 17.46
N ILE A 113 10.51 -1.17 16.16
CA ILE A 113 11.05 0.07 15.57
C ILE A 113 10.09 1.24 15.81
N SER A 114 8.79 1.03 15.56
CA SER A 114 7.77 2.08 15.76
C SER A 114 7.73 2.57 17.21
N ARG A 115 7.87 1.67 18.19
CA ARG A 115 7.94 2.02 19.62
C ARG A 115 9.25 2.69 20.02
N MET A 116 10.37 2.32 19.39
CA MET A 116 11.66 2.97 19.61
C MET A 116 11.68 4.40 19.06
N VAL A 117 11.07 4.64 17.90
CA VAL A 117 10.84 5.98 17.36
C VAL A 117 9.92 6.78 18.29
N GLY A 118 8.90 6.13 18.85
CA GLY A 118 7.99 6.74 19.81
C GLY A 118 7.11 7.82 19.19
N ASN A 119 6.62 8.74 20.02
CA ASN A 119 5.93 9.93 19.52
C ASN A 119 6.96 10.91 18.98
N PHE A 120 6.71 11.44 17.79
CA PHE A 120 7.59 12.42 17.17
C PHE A 120 6.79 13.62 16.62
N ASP A 121 7.41 14.79 16.62
CA ASP A 121 6.78 16.06 16.26
C ASP A 121 6.76 16.33 14.75
N ARG A 122 7.34 15.44 13.93
CA ARG A 122 7.24 15.54 12.47
C ARG A 122 5.84 15.19 12.02
N GLU A 123 5.39 15.84 10.96
CA GLU A 123 4.01 15.75 10.45
C GLU A 123 3.80 14.58 9.48
N TYR A 124 4.89 13.98 9.00
CA TYR A 124 4.85 12.85 8.07
C TYR A 124 5.87 11.77 8.44
N MET A 125 5.61 10.56 7.98
CA MET A 125 6.54 9.42 7.99
C MET A 125 6.80 9.01 6.56
N PHE A 126 8.06 8.72 6.24
CA PHE A 126 8.45 8.27 4.92
C PHE A 126 9.17 6.92 5.00
N ASP A 127 8.68 5.96 4.23
CA ASP A 127 9.32 4.66 4.01
C ASP A 127 9.72 4.55 2.52
N PRO A 128 11.02 4.64 2.19
CA PRO A 128 11.50 4.65 0.80
C PRO A 128 11.54 3.26 0.14
N ALA A 129 11.22 2.18 0.86
CA ALA A 129 11.15 0.83 0.32
C ALA A 129 10.03 0.07 1.03
N CYS A 130 8.81 0.59 0.90
CA CYS A 130 7.73 0.33 1.85
C CYS A 130 7.19 -1.10 1.82
N GLY A 131 7.46 -1.88 0.77
CA GLY A 131 6.93 -3.23 0.62
C GLY A 131 5.40 -3.21 0.68
N SER A 132 4.80 -4.02 1.55
CA SER A 132 3.36 -3.99 1.81
C SER A 132 2.88 -2.78 2.64
N GLY A 133 3.78 -1.94 3.15
CA GLY A 133 3.45 -0.78 3.97
C GLY A 133 3.26 -1.11 5.45
N ARG A 134 3.57 -2.35 5.88
CA ARG A 134 3.44 -2.78 7.28
C ARG A 134 4.24 -1.94 8.29
N MET A 135 5.37 -1.36 7.87
CA MET A 135 6.12 -0.43 8.72
C MET A 135 5.31 0.84 8.98
N LEU A 136 4.70 1.41 7.92
CA LEU A 136 3.82 2.57 8.03
C LEU A 136 2.60 2.25 8.90
N LEU A 137 1.98 1.07 8.74
CA LEU A 137 0.88 0.62 9.61
C LEU A 137 1.30 0.52 11.08
N ALA A 138 2.45 -0.09 11.36
CA ALA A 138 2.97 -0.20 12.72
C ALA A 138 3.24 1.19 13.33
N ALA A 139 3.78 2.11 12.55
CA ALA A 139 4.06 3.45 12.98
C ALA A 139 2.77 4.26 13.21
N ALA A 140 1.71 4.01 12.44
CA ALA A 140 0.38 4.59 12.62
C ALA A 140 -0.28 4.20 13.95
N LYS A 141 0.03 3.01 14.49
CA LYS A 141 -0.47 2.62 15.82
C LYS A 141 0.12 3.49 16.95
N VAL A 142 1.25 4.15 16.72
CA VAL A 142 1.89 5.07 17.67
C VAL A 142 1.56 6.52 17.34
N ASN A 143 1.57 6.88 16.06
CA ASN A 143 1.36 8.25 15.58
C ASN A 143 0.29 8.27 14.46
N PRO A 144 -1.01 8.12 14.79
CA PRO A 144 -2.08 7.96 13.79
C PRO A 144 -2.34 9.23 12.98
N ASP A 145 -2.13 10.41 13.57
CA ASP A 145 -2.43 11.71 12.98
C ASP A 145 -1.27 12.25 12.12
N ARG A 146 -0.64 11.38 11.34
CA ARG A 146 0.51 11.72 10.47
C ARG A 146 0.18 11.45 9.02
N ILE A 147 0.95 12.08 8.14
CA ILE A 147 0.92 11.79 6.71
C ILE A 147 1.89 10.65 6.43
N PHE A 148 1.41 9.55 5.87
CA PHE A 148 2.22 8.37 5.57
C PHE A 148 2.64 8.39 4.11
N VAL A 149 3.94 8.40 3.85
CA VAL A 149 4.51 8.39 2.51
C VAL A 149 5.26 7.07 2.32
N GLY A 150 4.85 6.28 1.34
CA GLY A 150 5.52 5.03 0.97
C GLY A 150 6.02 5.11 -0.46
N GLN A 151 7.24 4.66 -0.71
CA GLN A 151 7.77 4.48 -2.06
C GLN A 151 8.28 3.05 -2.22
N ASP A 152 7.99 2.44 -3.38
CA ASP A 152 8.56 1.15 -3.74
C ASP A 152 8.74 1.04 -5.26
N ILE A 153 9.69 0.23 -5.69
CA ILE A 153 9.95 -0.06 -7.10
C ILE A 153 8.99 -1.14 -7.63
N ASP A 154 8.54 -2.07 -6.77
CA ASP A 154 7.59 -3.10 -7.14
C ASP A 154 6.16 -2.55 -7.07
N PHE A 155 5.48 -2.53 -8.21
CA PHE A 155 4.12 -1.99 -8.28
C PHE A 155 3.12 -2.75 -7.40
N ARG A 156 3.33 -4.04 -7.14
CA ARG A 156 2.47 -4.80 -6.21
C ARG A 156 2.63 -4.30 -4.78
N CYS A 157 3.85 -3.95 -4.38
CA CYS A 157 4.14 -3.35 -3.08
C CYS A 157 3.45 -1.99 -2.93
N VAL A 158 3.52 -1.14 -3.96
CA VAL A 158 2.81 0.14 -4.03
C VAL A 158 1.29 -0.06 -3.88
N LYS A 159 0.70 -1.02 -4.61
CA LYS A 159 -0.74 -1.30 -4.54
C LYS A 159 -1.16 -1.83 -3.16
N MET A 160 -0.40 -2.78 -2.60
CA MET A 160 -0.64 -3.31 -1.25
C MET A 160 -0.58 -2.20 -0.20
N THR A 161 0.44 -1.35 -0.24
CA THR A 161 0.59 -0.21 0.67
C THR A 161 -0.60 0.75 0.54
N ALA A 162 -1.03 1.08 -0.68
CA ALA A 162 -2.18 1.95 -0.91
C ALA A 162 -3.48 1.39 -0.30
N ILE A 163 -3.75 0.09 -0.50
CA ILE A 163 -4.93 -0.58 0.07
C ILE A 163 -4.84 -0.63 1.59
N ASN A 164 -3.68 -1.03 2.14
CA ASN A 164 -3.43 -1.11 3.57
C ASN A 164 -3.66 0.24 4.25
N LEU A 165 -3.09 1.33 3.72
CA LEU A 165 -3.30 2.67 4.29
C LEU A 165 -4.78 3.12 4.17
N ALA A 166 -5.42 2.86 3.02
CA ALA A 166 -6.81 3.26 2.78
C ALA A 166 -7.81 2.58 3.74
N LEU A 167 -7.68 1.26 3.91
CA LEU A 167 -8.58 0.49 4.79
C LEU A 167 -8.34 0.76 6.27
N ASN A 168 -7.15 1.25 6.65
CA ASN A 168 -6.86 1.73 8.01
C ASN A 168 -7.24 3.22 8.22
N GLY A 169 -7.88 3.87 7.24
CA GLY A 169 -8.32 5.26 7.37
C GLY A 169 -7.18 6.29 7.45
N LEU A 170 -5.99 5.94 6.95
CA LEU A 170 -4.80 6.78 7.05
C LEU A 170 -4.70 7.75 5.87
N ASN A 171 -4.06 8.89 6.09
CA ASN A 171 -3.79 9.89 5.07
C ASN A 171 -2.36 9.75 4.56
N GLY A 172 -2.15 9.79 3.23
CA GLY A 172 -0.82 9.53 2.72
C GLY A 172 -0.64 9.57 1.21
N TYR A 173 0.58 9.30 0.79
CA TYR A 173 0.99 9.17 -0.60
C TYR A 173 1.76 7.87 -0.81
N VAL A 174 1.42 7.10 -1.84
CA VAL A 174 2.12 5.86 -2.18
C VAL A 174 2.61 5.93 -3.61
N ILE A 175 3.91 5.71 -3.80
CA ILE A 175 4.63 6.13 -4.99
C ILE A 175 5.31 4.92 -5.61
N ARG A 176 5.15 4.75 -6.92
CA ARG A 176 5.97 3.81 -7.68
C ARG A 176 7.19 4.52 -8.23
N GLY A 177 8.38 4.05 -7.87
CA GLY A 177 9.61 4.66 -8.36
C GLY A 177 10.87 4.10 -7.72
N ASN A 178 12.00 4.63 -8.16
CA ASN A 178 13.31 4.31 -7.61
C ASN A 178 13.72 5.40 -6.62
N SER A 179 13.70 5.07 -5.33
CA SER A 179 14.04 5.99 -4.24
C SER A 179 15.51 6.44 -4.25
N LEU A 180 16.41 5.71 -4.93
CA LEU A 180 17.82 6.08 -5.06
C LEU A 180 18.05 7.16 -6.13
N SER A 181 17.32 7.10 -7.25
CA SER A 181 17.39 8.12 -8.30
C SER A 181 16.36 9.25 -8.12
N ASN A 182 15.42 9.07 -7.18
CA ASN A 182 14.28 9.95 -6.97
C ASN A 182 13.34 10.05 -8.20
N ASP A 183 13.39 9.05 -9.08
CA ASP A 183 12.47 8.93 -10.21
C ASP A 183 11.20 8.19 -9.79
N TYR A 184 10.05 8.69 -10.24
CA TYR A 184 8.77 8.03 -10.02
C TYR A 184 7.82 8.36 -11.18
N ASP A 185 6.91 7.43 -11.46
CA ASP A 185 5.99 7.52 -12.59
C ASP A 185 4.51 7.34 -12.20
N LEU A 186 4.24 7.06 -10.92
CA LEU A 186 2.89 6.92 -10.39
C LEU A 186 2.83 7.39 -8.93
N VAL A 187 1.78 8.13 -8.62
CA VAL A 187 1.46 8.57 -7.25
C VAL A 187 0.00 8.27 -6.95
N TYR A 188 -0.24 7.48 -5.90
CA TYR A 188 -1.54 7.37 -5.26
C TYR A 188 -1.62 8.33 -4.07
N ARG A 189 -2.67 9.15 -4.01
CA ARG A 189 -3.07 9.84 -2.78
C ARG A 189 -4.10 9.01 -2.06
N ILE A 190 -3.85 8.80 -0.78
CA ILE A 190 -4.66 8.06 0.17
C ILE A 190 -5.29 9.03 1.18
N GLY A 191 -6.55 8.80 1.49
CA GLY A 191 -7.33 9.60 2.43
C GLY A 191 -8.67 9.99 1.83
N LEU A 192 -9.72 9.98 2.65
CA LEU A 192 -11.09 10.20 2.21
C LEU A 192 -11.21 11.54 1.46
N LYS A 193 -11.63 11.48 0.20
CA LYS A 193 -11.94 12.64 -0.63
C LYS A 193 -13.18 12.32 -1.46
N ASN A 194 -14.24 13.09 -1.23
CA ASN A 194 -15.58 12.82 -1.76
C ASN A 194 -16.04 11.39 -1.38
N SER A 195 -16.27 10.53 -2.37
CA SER A 195 -16.79 9.16 -2.23
C SER A 195 -15.72 8.06 -2.16
N GLY A 196 -14.42 8.37 -2.13
CA GLY A 196 -13.37 7.35 -2.17
C GLY A 196 -12.10 7.69 -1.40
N PHE A 197 -11.27 6.68 -1.16
CA PHE A 197 -10.05 6.76 -0.36
C PHE A 197 -8.77 6.85 -1.20
N ILE A 198 -8.76 6.29 -2.42
CA ILE A 198 -7.56 6.22 -3.26
C ILE A 198 -7.75 7.05 -4.53
N SER A 199 -6.78 7.90 -4.88
CA SER A 199 -6.78 8.69 -6.13
C SER A 199 -5.43 8.67 -6.82
N LYS A 200 -5.41 8.60 -8.15
CA LYS A 200 -4.19 8.81 -8.94
C LYS A 200 -3.93 10.30 -9.04
N ILE A 201 -2.68 10.68 -8.78
CA ILE A 201 -2.17 12.02 -9.01
C ILE A 201 -1.14 11.92 -10.13
N LYS A 202 -1.20 12.88 -11.06
CA LYS A 202 -0.20 13.01 -12.10
C LYS A 202 1.17 13.29 -11.44
N PRO A 203 2.24 12.53 -11.73
CA PRO A 203 3.54 12.69 -11.07
C PRO A 203 4.05 14.15 -11.04
N GLU A 204 3.84 14.90 -12.12
CA GLU A 204 4.22 16.32 -12.22
C GLU A 204 3.49 17.26 -11.25
N LEU A 205 2.35 16.85 -10.70
CA LEU A 205 1.59 17.60 -9.71
C LEU A 205 1.98 17.23 -8.27
N PHE A 206 2.84 16.22 -8.09
CA PHE A 206 3.28 15.77 -6.78
C PHE A 206 4.68 16.31 -6.48
N LYS A 207 4.89 16.73 -5.23
CA LYS A 207 6.18 17.16 -4.71
C LYS A 207 6.61 16.20 -3.61
N MET A 208 7.70 15.47 -3.89
CA MET A 208 8.31 14.57 -2.92
C MET A 208 8.71 15.34 -1.65
N PRO A 209 8.41 14.84 -0.43
CA PRO A 209 8.95 15.44 0.78
C PRO A 209 10.48 15.42 0.71
N LYS A 210 11.11 16.55 1.02
CA LYS A 210 12.57 16.58 1.17
C LYS A 210 12.95 15.66 2.35
N LEU A 211 13.84 14.69 2.11
CA LEU A 211 14.50 13.97 3.21
C LEU A 211 15.63 14.83 3.75
N GLY A 212 15.58 15.15 5.04
CA GLY A 212 16.68 15.78 5.75
C GLY A 212 16.39 17.19 6.26
N TYR A 213 17.19 17.58 7.25
CA TYR A 213 17.30 18.96 7.72
C TYR A 213 17.84 19.80 6.57
N GLU A 214 17.22 20.94 6.28
CA GLU A 214 17.81 21.90 5.35
C GLU A 214 19.11 22.40 5.97
N ASN A 215 20.25 21.95 5.43
CA ASN A 215 21.47 22.72 5.54
C ASN A 215 21.36 23.80 4.46
N GLU A 216 20.95 25.00 4.85
CA GLU A 216 21.42 26.17 4.11
C GLU A 216 22.96 26.14 4.10
N SER A 217 23.58 26.80 3.11
CA SER A 217 25.04 26.96 2.97
C SER A 217 25.75 27.51 4.22
N ASP A 218 25.00 27.92 5.24
CA ASP A 218 25.46 28.55 6.49
C ASP A 218 25.34 27.63 7.73
N GLY A 219 24.98 26.35 7.58
CA GLY A 219 24.97 25.37 8.67
C GLY A 219 23.90 25.57 9.75
N LYS A 220 22.89 26.40 9.49
CA LYS A 220 21.72 26.56 10.38
C LYS A 220 20.71 25.45 10.11
N ILE A 221 20.40 24.67 11.12
CA ILE A 221 19.26 23.75 11.11
C ILE A 221 18.00 24.60 11.16
N VAL A 222 17.30 24.72 10.03
CA VAL A 222 15.96 25.31 10.01
C VAL A 222 14.98 24.26 10.52
N ASP A 223 14.15 24.63 11.50
CA ASP A 223 13.04 23.79 11.96
C ASP A 223 12.20 23.39 10.74
N SER A 224 11.85 22.10 10.67
CA SER A 224 10.91 21.60 9.65
C SER A 224 9.62 22.46 9.70
N PRO A 225 8.99 22.77 8.55
CA PRO A 225 7.82 23.65 8.50
C PRO A 225 6.78 23.23 9.54
N LYS A 226 6.36 24.20 10.36
CA LYS A 226 5.36 24.00 11.41
C LYS A 226 4.02 23.64 10.76
N LYS A 227 3.69 22.34 10.79
CA LYS A 227 2.47 21.68 10.29
C LYS A 227 2.36 21.58 8.76
N LEU A 228 2.78 20.43 8.23
CA LEU A 228 2.49 20.00 6.86
C LEU A 228 1.08 19.39 6.79
N LYS A 229 0.35 19.73 5.75
CA LYS A 229 -0.94 19.15 5.38
C LYS A 229 -0.78 18.33 4.10
N MET A 230 -1.76 17.48 3.82
CA MET A 230 -1.78 16.69 2.58
C MET A 230 -1.55 17.55 1.33
N ASP A 231 -2.15 18.74 1.25
CA ASP A 231 -2.05 19.60 0.07
C ASP A 231 -0.68 20.27 -0.12
N ASP A 232 0.18 20.28 0.92
CA ASP A 232 1.54 20.83 0.82
C ASP A 232 2.48 19.94 -0.04
N PHE A 233 2.05 18.72 -0.33
CA PHE A 233 2.72 17.78 -1.22
C PHE A 233 2.28 17.93 -2.68
N LEU A 234 1.40 18.89 -2.98
CA LEU A 234 0.89 19.15 -4.32
C LEU A 234 1.45 20.45 -4.87
N VAL A 235 1.80 20.44 -6.16
CA VAL A 235 2.12 21.67 -6.89
C VAL A 235 0.82 22.42 -7.11
N LYS A 236 0.76 23.69 -6.69
CA LYS A 236 -0.40 24.56 -6.99
C LYS A 236 -0.46 24.76 -8.50
N ALA A 237 -1.61 24.50 -9.11
CA ALA A 237 -1.86 24.93 -10.48
C ALA A 237 -1.82 26.46 -10.51
N GLU A 238 -1.03 27.03 -11.43
CA GLU A 238 -1.03 28.46 -11.76
C GLU A 238 -2.34 28.87 -12.44
#